data_AF-A0A2V6G6D9-F1
#
_entry.id   AF-A0A2V6G6D9-F1
#
_cell.length_a   1.000
_cell.length_b   1.000
_cell.length_c   1.000
_cell.angle_alpha   90.00
_cell.angle_beta   90.00
_cell.angle_gamma   90.00
#
_symmetry.space_group_name_H-M   'P 1'
#
loop_
_entity.id
_entity.type
_entity.pdbx_description
1 polymer ?
#
loop_
_entity_poly.entity_id
_entity_poly.type
_entity_poly.pdbx_seq_one_letter_code
_entity_poly.pdbx_strand_id
1 'polypeptide(L)'
;MAAPNEYILGIPFFTGTAVEAVARIRTAGGFLVAPSAPGMVRLSEDAPYRRAMLAADIAIPDSGLMVLMWRLLRREKMQRLSGLKYLKQLLAALKRDSSAEIFWVLPGARAQEKLLAWGQREAFPVKIDNCYIAPRYGFDVEDRHLLELITQHRPAHVAVAIGSGPQEKLGHYLI
;
A
#
# COMPACT_ATOMS: atom_id res chain seq x y z
N MET A 1 8.57 -15.24 -15.44
CA MET A 1 7.47 -14.57 -16.18
C MET A 1 6.76 -13.64 -15.20
N ALA A 2 6.54 -12.37 -15.55
CA ALA A 2 5.69 -11.50 -14.74
C ALA A 2 4.26 -12.08 -14.73
N ALA A 3 3.61 -12.12 -13.57
CA ALA A 3 2.22 -12.58 -13.50
C ALA A 3 1.33 -11.68 -14.40
N PRO A 4 0.34 -12.25 -15.10
CA PRO A 4 -0.57 -11.46 -15.93
C PRO A 4 -1.35 -10.45 -15.08
N ASN A 5 -1.76 -9.34 -15.69
CA ASN A 5 -2.61 -8.35 -15.04
C ASN A 5 -4.01 -8.41 -15.66
N GLU A 6 -5.04 -8.28 -14.82
CA GLU A 6 -6.42 -8.10 -15.25
C GLU A 6 -6.80 -6.64 -15.13
N TYR A 7 -7.44 -6.08 -16.16
CA TYR A 7 -7.80 -4.67 -16.16
C TYR A 7 -9.22 -4.46 -15.66
N ILE A 8 -9.35 -3.78 -14.52
CA ILE A 8 -10.64 -3.35 -13.98
C ILE A 8 -10.64 -1.82 -13.92
N LEU A 9 -11.54 -1.19 -14.68
CA LEU A 9 -11.65 0.27 -14.76
C LEU A 9 -10.32 0.97 -15.11
N GLY A 10 -9.49 0.33 -15.95
CA GLY A 10 -8.18 0.84 -16.37
C GLY A 10 -7.02 0.54 -15.41
N ILE A 11 -7.29 -0.06 -14.24
CA ILE A 11 -6.25 -0.42 -13.26
C ILE A 11 -5.76 -1.85 -13.54
N PRO A 12 -4.44 -2.08 -13.68
CA PRO A 12 -3.87 -3.40 -13.91
C PRO A 12 -3.75 -4.18 -12.59
N PHE A 13 -4.77 -4.97 -12.26
CA PHE A 13 -4.77 -5.82 -11.07
C PHE A 13 -3.83 -7.00 -11.22
N PHE A 14 -2.90 -7.12 -10.27
CA PHE A 14 -1.95 -8.22 -10.16
C PHE A 14 -2.66 -9.51 -9.80
N THR A 15 -2.49 -10.55 -10.64
CA THR A 15 -3.13 -11.86 -10.44
C THR A 15 -2.28 -12.90 -9.73
N GLY A 16 -1.03 -12.56 -9.40
CA GLY A 16 -0.13 -13.46 -8.70
C GLY A 16 -0.38 -13.55 -7.19
N THR A 17 0.52 -14.26 -6.52
CA THR A 17 0.50 -14.50 -5.08
C THR A 17 1.12 -13.35 -4.28
N ALA A 18 0.87 -13.35 -2.97
CA ALA A 18 1.50 -12.40 -2.05
C ALA A 18 3.05 -12.45 -2.10
N VAL A 19 3.61 -13.66 -2.27
CA VAL A 19 5.06 -13.87 -2.33
C VAL A 19 5.64 -13.23 -3.60
N GLU A 20 4.97 -13.41 -4.73
CA GLU A 20 5.40 -12.80 -6.00
C GLU A 20 5.27 -11.27 -5.98
N ALA A 21 4.19 -10.73 -5.39
CA ALA A 21 4.03 -9.29 -5.21
C ALA A 21 5.15 -8.69 -4.34
N VAL A 22 5.46 -9.32 -3.20
CA VAL A 22 6.57 -8.90 -2.32
C VAL A 22 7.91 -9.01 -3.03
N ALA A 23 8.16 -10.10 -3.76
CA ALA A 23 9.39 -10.28 -4.53
C ALA A 23 9.56 -9.18 -5.58
N ARG A 24 8.48 -8.82 -6.29
CA ARG A 24 8.49 -7.75 -7.29
C ARG A 24 8.81 -6.39 -6.67
N ILE A 25 8.12 -5.99 -5.60
CA ILE A 25 8.39 -4.73 -4.90
C ILE A 25 9.80 -4.67 -4.32
N ARG A 26 10.31 -5.77 -3.76
CA ARG A 26 11.67 -5.80 -3.19
C ARG A 26 12.78 -5.75 -4.24
N THR A 27 12.53 -6.25 -5.45
CA THR A 27 13.56 -6.32 -6.51
C THR A 27 13.55 -5.11 -7.43
N ALA A 28 12.36 -4.61 -7.80
CA ALA A 28 12.20 -3.51 -8.73
C ALA A 28 11.84 -2.18 -8.04
N GLY A 29 11.50 -2.20 -6.75
CA GLY A 29 10.82 -1.08 -6.11
C GLY A 29 9.38 -0.93 -6.63
N GLY A 30 8.81 0.25 -6.42
CA GLY A 30 7.55 0.67 -7.02
C GLY A 30 6.44 0.97 -6.03
N PHE A 31 5.35 1.49 -6.58
CA PHE A 31 4.16 1.93 -5.87
C PHE A 31 3.08 0.84 -5.88
N LEU A 32 2.75 0.32 -4.71
CA LEU A 32 1.71 -0.69 -4.54
C LEU A 32 0.45 -0.10 -3.90
N VAL A 33 -0.69 -0.37 -4.52
CA VAL A 33 -2.02 -0.01 -4.02
C VAL A 33 -2.89 -1.25 -3.79
N ALA A 34 -3.77 -1.16 -2.81
CA ALA A 34 -4.71 -2.22 -2.46
C ALA A 34 -6.15 -1.66 -2.47
N PRO A 35 -6.73 -1.41 -3.66
CA PRO A 35 -8.01 -0.72 -3.74
C PRO A 35 -9.14 -1.52 -3.11
N SER A 36 -9.93 -0.80 -2.31
CA SER A 36 -11.17 -1.29 -1.73
C SER A 36 -12.35 -1.04 -2.70
N ALA A 37 -13.49 -1.71 -2.48
CA ALA A 37 -14.70 -1.43 -3.26
C ALA A 37 -15.12 0.05 -3.22
N PRO A 38 -15.14 0.73 -2.04
CA PRO A 38 -15.36 2.18 -1.98
C PRO A 38 -14.31 2.99 -2.73
N GLY A 39 -13.05 2.56 -2.73
CA GLY A 39 -11.99 3.19 -3.53
C GLY A 39 -12.31 3.15 -5.04
N MET A 40 -12.87 2.06 -5.54
CA MET A 40 -13.26 1.96 -6.95
C MET A 40 -14.35 2.97 -7.34
N VAL A 41 -15.30 3.28 -6.45
CA VAL A 41 -16.32 4.30 -6.68
C VAL A 41 -15.69 5.69 -6.81
N ARG A 42 -14.65 5.99 -6.02
CA ARG A 42 -13.94 7.29 -6.06
C ARG A 42 -13.25 7.56 -7.40
N LEU A 43 -12.95 6.53 -8.20
CA LEU A 43 -12.28 6.71 -9.50
C LEU A 43 -13.06 7.64 -10.45
N SER A 44 -14.39 7.62 -10.39
CA SER A 44 -15.24 8.49 -11.23
C SER A 44 -15.36 9.91 -10.69
N GLU A 45 -15.22 10.13 -9.39
CA GLU A 45 -15.52 11.41 -8.73
C GLU A 45 -14.26 12.21 -8.36
N ASP A 46 -13.13 11.53 -8.14
CA ASP A 46 -11.90 12.12 -7.60
C ASP A 46 -10.75 11.93 -8.59
N ALA A 47 -10.51 12.95 -9.41
CA ALA A 47 -9.48 12.91 -10.45
C ALA A 47 -8.05 12.73 -9.88
N PRO A 48 -7.63 13.42 -8.79
CA PRO A 48 -6.37 13.12 -8.12
C PRO A 48 -6.25 11.67 -7.65
N TYR A 49 -7.29 11.11 -7.04
CA TYR A 49 -7.31 9.71 -6.61
C TYR A 49 -7.17 8.75 -7.80
N ARG A 50 -7.90 9.00 -8.89
CA ARG A 50 -7.79 8.20 -10.12
C ARG A 50 -6.37 8.23 -10.69
N ARG A 51 -5.72 9.40 -10.72
CA ARG A 51 -4.32 9.51 -11.18
C ARG A 51 -3.38 8.67 -10.31
N ALA A 52 -3.52 8.77 -8.99
CA ALA A 52 -2.74 7.96 -8.07
C ALA A 52 -2.93 6.46 -8.33
N MET A 53 -4.17 6.01 -8.47
CA MET A 53 -4.49 4.60 -8.73
C MET A 53 -3.93 4.08 -10.06
N LEU A 54 -3.93 4.90 -11.12
CA LEU A 54 -3.40 4.53 -12.43
C LEU A 54 -1.86 4.57 -12.48
N ALA A 55 -1.22 5.36 -11.62
CA ALA A 55 0.23 5.45 -11.52
C ALA A 55 0.86 4.28 -10.72
N ALA A 56 0.06 3.42 -10.09
CA ALA A 56 0.56 2.30 -9.30
C ALA A 56 1.20 1.22 -10.18
N ASP A 57 2.41 0.79 -9.82
CA ASP A 57 3.13 -0.31 -10.47
C ASP A 57 2.48 -1.67 -10.20
N ILE A 58 1.83 -1.81 -9.04
CA ILE A 58 1.13 -3.02 -8.62
C ILE A 58 -0.18 -2.63 -7.93
N ALA A 59 -1.32 -3.09 -8.47
CA ALA A 59 -2.59 -3.04 -7.78
C ALA A 59 -2.99 -4.45 -7.31
N ILE A 60 -3.15 -4.68 -6.01
CA ILE A 60 -3.58 -5.99 -5.49
C ILE A 60 -5.10 -6.05 -5.29
N PRO A 61 -5.77 -7.16 -5.67
CA PRO A 61 -7.21 -7.30 -5.50
C PRO A 61 -7.58 -7.63 -4.04
N ASP A 62 -7.62 -6.62 -3.15
CA ASP A 62 -7.97 -6.80 -1.73
C ASP A 62 -9.49 -6.84 -1.48
N SER A 63 -10.28 -6.16 -2.32
CA SER A 63 -11.74 -6.06 -2.17
C SER A 63 -12.46 -7.38 -2.51
N GLY A 64 -13.00 -8.04 -1.48
CA GLY A 64 -13.83 -9.24 -1.67
C GLY A 64 -15.08 -8.99 -2.51
N LEU A 65 -15.72 -7.82 -2.35
CA LEU A 65 -16.87 -7.42 -3.15
C LEU A 65 -16.49 -7.23 -4.62
N MET A 66 -15.35 -6.58 -4.90
CA MET A 66 -14.87 -6.39 -6.27
C MET A 66 -14.59 -7.74 -6.95
N VAL A 67 -13.91 -8.65 -6.26
CA VAL A 67 -13.63 -10.01 -6.77
C VAL A 67 -14.93 -10.78 -7.03
N LEU A 68 -15.93 -10.63 -6.16
CA LEU A 68 -17.24 -11.23 -6.38
C LEU A 68 -17.94 -10.64 -7.61
N MET A 69 -17.95 -9.31 -7.77
CA MET A 69 -18.54 -8.65 -8.94
C MET A 69 -17.85 -9.05 -10.23
N TRP A 70 -16.52 -9.13 -10.25
CA TRP A 70 -15.76 -9.63 -11.40
C TRP A 70 -16.22 -11.02 -11.81
N ARG A 71 -16.37 -11.92 -10.84
CA ARG A 71 -16.84 -13.29 -11.08
C ARG A 71 -18.26 -13.35 -11.63
N LEU A 72 -19.15 -12.47 -11.18
CA LEU A 72 -20.54 -12.43 -11.68
C LEU A 72 -20.62 -11.87 -13.10
N LEU A 73 -19.89 -10.78 -13.38
CA LEU A 73 -19.96 -10.06 -14.65
C LEU A 73 -19.15 -10.72 -15.76
N ARG A 74 -17.94 -11.21 -15.45
CA ARG A 74 -17.01 -11.81 -16.42
C ARG A 74 -17.02 -13.33 -16.42
N ARG A 75 -17.61 -13.97 -15.40
CA ARG A 75 -17.57 -15.43 -15.19
C ARG A 75 -16.16 -16.00 -15.04
N GLU A 76 -15.18 -15.15 -14.78
CA GLU A 76 -13.79 -15.50 -14.57
C GLU A 76 -13.44 -15.51 -13.07
N LYS A 77 -12.41 -16.28 -12.70
CA LYS A 77 -11.93 -16.33 -11.31
C LYS A 77 -10.74 -15.40 -11.14
N MET A 78 -10.91 -14.37 -10.32
CA MET A 78 -9.80 -13.56 -9.81
C MET A 78 -9.47 -13.99 -8.38
N GLN A 79 -8.21 -14.27 -8.09
CA GLN A 79 -7.79 -14.60 -6.73
C GLN A 79 -7.71 -13.32 -5.90
N ARG A 80 -8.45 -13.27 -4.79
CA ARG A 80 -8.33 -12.18 -3.82
C ARG A 80 -6.96 -12.23 -3.14
N LEU A 81 -6.26 -11.11 -3.14
CA LEU A 81 -5.00 -10.91 -2.44
C LEU A 81 -5.18 -9.83 -1.37
N SER A 82 -5.28 -10.25 -0.11
CA SER A 82 -5.53 -9.28 0.95
C SER A 82 -4.32 -8.40 1.25
N GLY A 83 -4.54 -7.10 1.47
CA GLY A 83 -3.51 -6.15 1.90
C GLY A 83 -2.81 -6.58 3.19
N LEU A 84 -3.57 -7.14 4.15
CA LEU A 84 -2.98 -7.70 5.38
C LEU A 84 -2.11 -8.94 5.09
N LYS A 85 -2.53 -9.78 4.13
CA LYS A 85 -1.74 -10.96 3.72
C LYS A 85 -0.44 -10.52 3.05
N TYR A 86 -0.50 -9.52 2.17
CA TYR A 86 0.68 -8.90 1.58
C TYR A 86 1.62 -8.34 2.66
N LEU A 87 1.10 -7.52 3.57
CA LEU A 87 1.88 -6.91 4.64
C LEU A 87 2.59 -7.97 5.52
N LYS A 88 1.89 -9.04 5.91
CA LYS A 88 2.49 -10.13 6.68
C LYS A 88 3.64 -10.81 5.93
N GLN A 89 3.50 -11.01 4.62
CA GLN A 89 4.56 -11.60 3.79
C GLN A 89 5.75 -10.65 3.63
N LEU A 90 5.50 -9.36 3.45
CA LEU A 90 6.54 -8.34 3.41
C LEU A 90 7.33 -8.31 4.71
N LEU A 91 6.65 -8.24 5.85
CA LEU A 91 7.27 -8.26 7.17
C LEU A 91 8.09 -9.53 7.41
N ALA A 92 7.59 -10.70 7.01
CA ALA A 92 8.32 -11.96 7.12
C ALA A 92 9.55 -12.05 6.20
N ALA A 93 9.53 -11.36 5.06
CA ALA A 93 10.70 -11.24 4.19
C ALA A 93 11.74 -10.28 4.81
N LEU A 94 11.30 -9.16 5.37
CA LEU A 94 12.18 -8.15 5.97
C LEU A 94 12.76 -8.58 7.31
N LYS A 95 12.06 -9.41 8.10
CA LYS A 95 12.66 -10.04 9.30
C LYS A 95 13.93 -10.84 9.00
N ARG A 96 14.05 -11.38 7.79
CA ARG A 96 15.24 -12.12 7.33
C ARG A 96 16.34 -11.21 6.82
N ASP A 97 16.04 -9.93 6.60
CA ASP A 97 16.93 -8.92 6.04
C ASP A 97 17.06 -7.79 7.06
N SER A 98 17.99 -7.95 7.99
CA SER A 98 18.17 -7.06 9.15
C SER A 98 18.52 -5.62 8.79
N SER A 99 18.82 -5.33 7.53
CA SER A 99 19.18 -4.01 7.03
C SER A 99 17.98 -3.22 6.49
N ALA A 100 16.88 -3.90 6.16
CA ALA A 100 15.78 -3.28 5.43
C ALA A 100 14.75 -2.68 6.39
N GLU A 101 14.70 -1.35 6.40
CA GLU A 101 13.82 -0.57 7.28
C GLU A 101 12.49 -0.19 6.62
N ILE A 102 11.41 -0.20 7.41
CA ILE A 102 10.11 0.33 7.00
C ILE A 102 9.88 1.66 7.73
N PHE A 103 9.59 2.71 6.95
CA PHE A 103 9.09 3.98 7.44
C PHE A 103 7.56 3.99 7.44
N TRP A 104 6.95 4.30 8.57
CA TRP A 104 5.51 4.16 8.81
C TRP A 104 4.81 5.52 8.85
N VAL A 105 3.83 5.73 7.97
CA VAL A 105 2.99 6.94 7.98
C VAL A 105 1.64 6.58 8.61
N LEU A 106 1.31 7.23 9.72
CA LEU A 106 0.26 6.81 10.65
C LEU A 106 -0.77 7.93 10.88
N PRO A 107 -2.03 7.60 11.20
CA PRO A 107 -3.11 8.59 11.34
C PRO A 107 -3.13 9.31 12.69
N GLY A 108 -2.26 8.93 13.64
CA GLY A 108 -2.23 9.53 14.98
C GLY A 108 -1.39 8.76 15.99
N ALA A 109 -1.16 9.38 17.15
CA ALA A 109 -0.32 8.82 18.23
C ALA A 109 -0.80 7.44 18.71
N ARG A 110 -2.12 7.25 18.86
CA ARG A 110 -2.68 5.94 19.24
C ARG A 110 -2.35 4.82 18.25
N ALA A 111 -2.22 5.12 16.96
CA ALA A 111 -1.82 4.12 15.96
C ALA A 111 -0.32 3.80 16.07
N GLN A 112 0.51 4.82 16.35
CA GLN A 112 1.94 4.67 16.62
C GLN A 112 2.21 3.80 17.86
N GLU A 113 1.52 4.07 18.97
CA GLU A 113 1.62 3.26 20.19
C GLU A 113 1.29 1.79 19.92
N LYS A 114 0.20 1.52 19.19
CA LYS A 114 -0.19 0.16 18.79
C LYS A 114 0.86 -0.51 17.91
N LEU A 115 1.46 0.23 16.98
CA LEU A 115 2.50 -0.28 16.09
C LEU A 115 3.77 -0.64 16.89
N LEU A 116 4.20 0.22 17.81
CA LEU A 116 5.36 -0.02 18.67
C LEU A 116 5.14 -1.24 19.57
N ALA A 117 3.98 -1.34 20.21
CA ALA A 117 3.63 -2.48 21.05
C ALA A 117 3.54 -3.80 20.24
N TRP A 118 3.02 -3.73 19.01
CA TRP A 118 3.03 -4.87 18.09
C TRP A 118 4.46 -5.25 17.69
N GLY A 119 5.31 -4.28 17.35
CA GLY A 119 6.70 -4.51 16.96
C GLY A 119 7.50 -5.21 18.05
N GLN A 120 7.36 -4.76 19.30
CA GLN A 120 7.98 -5.40 20.47
C GLN A 120 7.52 -6.86 20.63
N ARG A 121 6.21 -7.13 20.56
CA ARG A 121 5.67 -8.48 20.71
C ARG A 121 6.12 -9.42 19.60
N GLU A 122 6.22 -8.94 18.37
CA GLU A 122 6.58 -9.74 17.21
C GLU A 122 8.10 -9.81 16.97
N ALA A 123 8.92 -9.20 17.84
CA ALA A 123 10.35 -9.00 17.62
C ALA A 123 10.67 -8.39 16.24
N PHE A 124 9.86 -7.41 15.82
CA PHE A 124 10.08 -6.62 14.62
C PHE A 124 10.62 -5.24 15.00
N PRO A 125 11.76 -4.79 14.42
CA PRO A 125 12.37 -3.52 14.79
C PRO A 125 11.51 -2.34 14.27
N VAL A 126 10.64 -1.83 15.13
CA VAL A 126 9.93 -0.55 14.91
C VAL A 126 10.52 0.47 15.87
N LYS A 127 11.08 1.54 15.32
CA LYS A 127 11.56 2.70 16.09
C LYS A 127 10.61 3.87 15.93
N ILE A 128 10.56 4.73 16.94
CA ILE A 128 9.75 5.94 16.88
C ILE A 128 10.23 6.89 15.78
N ASP A 129 11.54 6.95 15.55
CA ASP A 129 12.18 7.76 14.49
C ASP A 129 11.78 7.31 13.07
N ASN A 130 11.25 6.09 12.94
CA ASN A 130 10.81 5.51 11.67
C ASN A 130 9.29 5.67 11.50
N CYS A 131 8.66 6.52 12.30
CA CYS A 131 7.22 6.75 12.30
C CYS A 131 6.93 8.23 12.08
N TYR A 132 5.98 8.52 11.21
CA TYR A 132 5.46 9.85 10.96
C TYR A 132 3.95 9.88 11.23
N ILE A 133 3.48 10.86 11.99
CA ILE A 133 2.05 11.08 12.21
C ILE A 133 1.58 12.07 11.15
N ALA A 134 0.78 11.58 10.21
CA ALA A 134 0.26 12.38 9.12
C ALA A 134 -0.73 13.45 9.63
N PRO A 135 -0.67 14.67 9.07
CA PRO A 135 -1.72 15.65 9.29
C PRO A 135 -3.03 15.19 8.62
N ARG A 136 -4.12 15.90 8.93
CA ARG A 136 -5.37 15.71 8.19
C ARG A 136 -5.25 16.42 6.85
N TYR A 137 -5.15 15.63 5.78
CA TYR A 137 -5.10 16.18 4.44
C TYR A 137 -6.47 16.68 3.96
N GLY A 138 -6.43 17.69 3.10
CA GLY A 138 -7.60 18.18 2.37
C GLY A 138 -7.87 17.34 1.11
N PHE A 139 -8.51 17.97 0.12
CA PHE A 139 -8.78 17.33 -1.17
C PHE A 139 -7.48 17.05 -1.94
N ASP A 140 -6.61 18.06 -2.00
CA ASP A 140 -5.25 17.94 -2.49
C ASP A 140 -4.33 17.44 -1.35
N VAL A 141 -3.41 16.56 -1.70
CA VAL A 141 -2.54 15.87 -0.74
C VAL A 141 -1.09 16.14 -1.14
N GLU A 142 -0.45 16.99 -0.35
CA GLU A 142 0.97 17.30 -0.43
C GLU A 142 1.54 17.32 0.99
N ASP A 143 2.71 16.73 1.18
CA ASP A 143 3.41 16.74 2.46
C ASP A 143 4.93 16.86 2.24
N ARG A 144 5.40 18.11 2.12
CA ARG A 144 6.82 18.40 1.87
C ARG A 144 7.70 17.92 3.02
N HIS A 145 7.23 18.06 4.25
CA HIS A 145 7.99 17.64 5.41
C HIS A 145 8.19 16.12 5.44
N LEU A 146 7.14 15.35 5.15
CA LEU A 146 7.25 13.90 5.01
C LEU A 146 8.19 13.51 3.85
N LEU A 147 8.10 14.19 2.71
CA LEU A 147 8.97 13.93 1.56
C LEU A 147 10.45 14.17 1.89
N GLU A 148 10.76 15.26 2.60
CA GLU A 148 12.11 15.56 3.08
C GLU A 148 12.63 14.47 4.02
N LEU A 149 11.83 14.04 4.99
CA LEU A 149 12.17 12.95 5.90
C LEU A 149 12.47 11.66 5.14
N ILE A 150 11.61 11.24 4.21
CA ILE A 150 11.82 10.02 3.41
C ILE A 150 13.07 10.15 2.54
N THR A 151 13.31 11.33 1.95
CA THR A 151 14.49 11.58 1.10
C THR A 151 15.79 11.52 1.90
N GLN A 152 15.79 12.00 3.14
CA GLN A 152 16.94 11.96 4.04
C GLN A 152 17.19 10.56 4.60
N HIS A 153 16.14 9.86 5.06
CA HIS A 153 16.25 8.54 5.69
C HIS A 153 16.46 7.41 4.67
N ARG A 154 15.98 7.58 3.44
CA ARG A 154 15.99 6.57 2.36
C ARG A 154 15.60 5.16 2.84
N PRO A 155 14.41 5.00 3.45
CA PRO A 155 13.96 3.71 3.93
C PRO A 155 13.78 2.73 2.76
N ALA A 156 13.96 1.44 3.02
CA ALA A 156 13.73 0.41 2.00
C ALA A 156 12.25 0.32 1.60
N HIS A 157 11.34 0.60 2.54
CA HIS A 157 9.92 0.65 2.30
C HIS A 157 9.25 1.81 3.04
N VAL A 158 8.25 2.42 2.42
CA VAL A 158 7.33 3.36 3.06
C VAL A 158 5.95 2.70 3.13
N ALA A 159 5.39 2.59 4.33
CA ALA A 159 4.07 2.04 4.58
C ALA A 159 3.10 3.15 4.99
N VAL A 160 2.19 3.52 4.08
CA VAL A 160 1.16 4.53 4.34
C VAL A 160 -0.10 3.88 4.88
N ALA A 161 -0.44 4.15 6.14
CA ALA A 161 -1.52 3.49 6.88
C ALA A 161 -2.55 4.49 7.45
N ILE A 162 -2.90 5.52 6.67
CA ILE A 162 -3.78 6.63 7.10
C ILE A 162 -5.24 6.49 6.67
N GLY A 163 -5.57 5.42 5.94
CA GLY A 163 -6.92 5.14 5.45
C GLY A 163 -7.16 5.62 4.01
N SER A 164 -8.09 4.95 3.33
CA SER A 164 -8.31 5.11 1.88
C SER A 164 -8.73 6.53 1.48
N GLY A 165 -8.27 6.98 0.31
CA GLY A 165 -8.54 8.30 -0.25
C GLY A 165 -7.28 9.15 -0.17
N PRO A 166 -6.94 9.75 0.98
CA PRO A 166 -5.67 10.45 1.16
C PRO A 166 -4.46 9.54 1.05
N GLN A 167 -4.56 8.26 1.46
CA GLN A 167 -3.45 7.31 1.44
C GLN A 167 -2.86 7.09 0.05
N GLU A 168 -3.70 6.83 -0.95
CA GLU A 168 -3.25 6.57 -2.32
C GLU A 168 -2.68 7.85 -2.97
N LYS A 169 -3.32 8.99 -2.73
CA LYS A 169 -2.82 10.29 -3.20
C LYS A 169 -1.46 10.64 -2.59
N LEU A 170 -1.31 10.42 -1.28
CA LEU A 170 -0.04 10.63 -0.60
C LEU A 170 1.04 9.69 -1.14
N GLY A 171 0.71 8.40 -1.32
CA GLY A 171 1.64 7.44 -1.94
C GLY A 171 2.11 7.89 -3.31
N HIS A 172 1.22 8.46 -4.13
CA HIS A 172 1.57 9.02 -5.43
C HIS A 172 2.40 10.31 -5.36
N TYR A 173 2.18 11.15 -4.36
CA TYR A 173 3.00 12.36 -4.14
C TYR A 173 4.45 12.05 -3.73
N LEU A 174 4.68 10.88 -3.12
CA LEU A 174 5.99 10.46 -2.61
C LEU A 174 6.87 9.74 -3.64
N ILE A 175 6.37 9.48 -4.85
CA ILE A 175 7.09 8.81 -5.95
C ILE A 175 7.47 9.80 -7.05
#